data_AF-A0A2M6YJH3-F1
#
_entry.id   AF-A0A2M6YJH3-F1
#
_cell.length_a   1.000
_cell.length_b   1.000
_cell.length_c   1.000
_cell.angle_alpha   90.00
_cell.angle_beta   90.00
_cell.angle_gamma   90.00
#
_symmetry.space_group_name_H-M   'P 1'
#
loop_
_entity.id
_entity.type
_entity.pdbx_description
1 polymer ?
#
loop_
_entity_poly.entity_id
_entity_poly.type
_entity_poly.pdbx_seq_one_letter_code
_entity_poly.pdbx_strand_id
1 'polypeptide(L)'
;MSVRLRQLFSRFTADRQVRLGLLVSTPEPGELESLDLLLGHPLLAAASDPLGRALRDPYFPAPMLAQTIFADVTGMRFFINKNRPDLEPVLARELIEWCAAFARIREDLAAHFDPAAVTCIPLDGRRHPLPEAQWCRLCGLCCRIGGVPPEPPAGTRHPDHWAAILSGSELSNQQLCPFLFQYFGEPRYFCSIHQIKPIACRTFDRHDCQRRLAEPDLHAPAPAGTAAESVRPLPQRARGIDLEP
;
A
#
# COMPACT_ATOMS: atom_id res chain seq x y z
N MET A 1 -11.74 15.62 -20.79
CA MET A 1 -10.58 15.60 -19.86
C MET A 1 -10.54 14.21 -19.24
N SER A 2 -9.43 13.48 -19.35
CA SER A 2 -9.30 12.16 -18.69
C SER A 2 -9.29 12.36 -17.18
N VAL A 3 -10.05 11.54 -16.44
CA VAL A 3 -10.01 11.52 -14.97
C VAL A 3 -8.62 11.04 -14.53
N ARG A 4 -8.05 11.66 -13.50
CA ARG A 4 -6.70 11.34 -13.02
C ARG A 4 -6.67 9.98 -12.35
N LEU A 5 -5.57 9.24 -12.51
CA LEU A 5 -5.42 7.90 -11.93
C LEU A 5 -5.61 7.89 -10.41
N ARG A 6 -5.03 8.88 -9.70
CA ARG A 6 -5.19 9.06 -8.25
C ARG A 6 -6.67 9.14 -7.86
N GLN A 7 -7.48 9.89 -8.60
CA GLN A 7 -8.89 10.09 -8.29
C GLN A 7 -9.68 8.79 -8.49
N LEU A 8 -9.40 8.05 -9.58
CA LEU A 8 -10.02 6.76 -9.85
C LEU A 8 -9.69 5.75 -8.75
N PHE A 9 -8.42 5.65 -8.35
CA PHE A 9 -8.00 4.74 -7.30
C PHE A 9 -8.58 5.10 -5.93
N SER A 10 -8.65 6.40 -5.59
CA SER A 10 -9.31 6.86 -4.37
C SER A 10 -10.80 6.54 -4.34
N ARG A 11 -11.52 6.74 -5.45
CA ARG A 11 -12.95 6.39 -5.56
C ARG A 11 -13.16 4.89 -5.37
N PHE A 12 -12.41 4.06 -6.10
CA PHE A 12 -12.44 2.60 -5.94
C PHE A 12 -12.18 2.17 -4.49
N THR A 13 -11.15 2.74 -3.86
CA THR A 13 -10.80 2.41 -2.47
C THR A 13 -11.93 2.75 -1.49
N ALA A 14 -12.58 3.91 -1.66
CA ALA A 14 -13.69 4.33 -0.81
C ALA A 14 -14.92 3.42 -0.98
N ASP A 15 -15.32 3.16 -2.22
CA ASP A 15 -16.46 2.29 -2.55
C ASP A 15 -16.25 0.87 -1.98
N ARG A 16 -15.02 0.35 -2.14
CA ARG A 16 -14.62 -0.96 -1.63
C ARG A 16 -14.65 -1.05 -0.11
N GLN A 17 -14.14 -0.03 0.59
CA GLN A 17 -14.16 0.01 2.05
C GLN A 17 -15.58 -0.04 2.59
N VAL A 18 -16.49 0.75 2.00
CA VAL A 18 -17.90 0.78 2.40
C VAL A 18 -18.53 -0.60 2.24
N ARG A 19 -18.40 -1.23 1.06
CA ARG A 19 -18.99 -2.55 0.82
C ARG A 19 -18.45 -3.61 1.78
N LEU A 20 -17.12 -3.74 1.81
CA LEU A 20 -16.50 -4.79 2.61
C LEU A 20 -16.79 -4.58 4.10
N GLY A 21 -16.85 -3.35 4.59
CA GLY A 21 -17.21 -3.00 5.96
C GLY A 21 -18.68 -3.28 6.32
N LEU A 22 -19.59 -3.20 5.36
CA LEU A 22 -21.03 -3.45 5.54
C LEU A 22 -21.43 -4.93 5.46
N LEU A 23 -20.47 -5.87 5.40
CA LEU A 23 -20.73 -7.31 5.28
C LEU A 23 -21.49 -7.72 4.00
N VAL A 24 -21.54 -6.84 2.99
CA VAL A 24 -22.19 -7.16 1.72
C VAL A 24 -21.26 -8.05 0.90
N SER A 25 -21.69 -9.30 0.71
CA SER A 25 -20.90 -10.33 0.01
C SER A 25 -20.79 -10.07 -1.49
N THR A 26 -21.75 -9.35 -2.08
CA THR A 26 -21.81 -9.02 -3.50
C THR A 26 -21.26 -7.62 -3.80
N PRO A 27 -20.45 -7.44 -4.85
CA PRO A 27 -20.06 -6.10 -5.32
C PRO A 27 -21.30 -5.24 -5.58
N GLU A 28 -21.33 -4.04 -5.01
CA GLU A 28 -22.35 -3.05 -5.34
C GLU A 28 -22.06 -2.47 -6.73
N PRO A 29 -23.07 -2.03 -7.51
CA PRO A 29 -22.86 -1.45 -8.83
C PRO A 29 -21.83 -0.32 -8.87
N GLY A 30 -21.74 0.48 -7.79
CA GLY A 30 -20.78 1.57 -7.68
C GLY A 30 -19.31 1.12 -7.58
N GLU A 31 -19.01 0.02 -6.89
CA GLU A 31 -17.64 -0.53 -6.84
C GLU A 31 -17.24 -1.13 -8.19
N LEU A 32 -18.18 -1.82 -8.86
CA LEU A 32 -17.93 -2.36 -10.20
C LEU A 32 -17.66 -1.23 -11.19
N GLU A 33 -18.47 -0.17 -11.17
CA GLU A 33 -18.26 1.01 -12.01
C GLU A 33 -16.90 1.68 -11.72
N SER A 34 -16.56 1.91 -10.46
CA SER A 34 -15.30 2.57 -10.12
C SER A 34 -14.07 1.70 -10.43
N LEU A 35 -14.18 0.38 -10.28
CA LEU A 35 -13.16 -0.57 -10.71
C LEU A 35 -13.03 -0.59 -12.24
N ASP A 36 -14.12 -0.65 -12.99
CA ASP A 36 -14.09 -0.66 -14.45
C ASP A 36 -13.51 0.64 -15.02
N LEU A 37 -13.86 1.79 -14.44
CA LEU A 37 -13.25 3.07 -14.78
C LEU A 37 -11.74 3.09 -14.49
N LEU A 38 -11.31 2.51 -13.37
CA LEU A 38 -9.89 2.40 -13.01
C LEU A 38 -9.14 1.49 -14.01
N LEU A 39 -9.66 0.29 -14.27
CA LEU A 39 -9.04 -0.68 -15.17
C LEU A 39 -9.06 -0.23 -16.64
N GLY A 40 -10.05 0.58 -17.03
CA GLY A 40 -10.15 1.20 -18.35
C GLY A 40 -9.20 2.39 -18.55
N HIS A 41 -8.48 2.83 -17.52
CA HIS A 41 -7.51 3.92 -17.65
C HIS A 41 -6.40 3.53 -18.65
N PRO A 42 -6.02 4.40 -19.62
CA PRO A 42 -5.07 4.02 -20.68
C PRO A 42 -3.72 3.48 -20.19
N LEU A 43 -3.24 3.96 -19.03
CA LEU A 43 -2.00 3.50 -18.41
C LEU A 43 -2.11 2.13 -17.71
N LEU A 44 -3.32 1.64 -17.48
CA LEU A 44 -3.58 0.35 -16.80
C LEU A 44 -4.20 -0.69 -17.72
N ALA A 45 -4.77 -0.28 -18.86
CA ALA A 45 -5.55 -1.15 -19.75
C ALA A 45 -4.81 -2.43 -20.19
N ALA A 46 -3.50 -2.35 -20.42
CA ALA A 46 -2.69 -3.50 -20.81
C ALA A 46 -2.51 -4.55 -19.68
N ALA A 47 -2.73 -4.15 -18.43
CA ALA A 47 -2.62 -5.00 -17.24
C ALA A 47 -3.98 -5.16 -16.52
N SER A 48 -5.10 -4.86 -17.18
CA SER A 48 -6.43 -4.79 -16.57
C SER A 48 -6.85 -6.10 -15.89
N ASP A 49 -6.62 -7.24 -16.53
CA ASP A 49 -6.97 -8.56 -15.99
C ASP A 49 -6.19 -8.91 -14.72
N PRO A 50 -4.84 -8.91 -14.70
CA PRO A 50 -4.10 -9.19 -13.47
C PRO A 50 -4.35 -8.16 -12.37
N LEU A 51 -4.47 -6.87 -12.71
CA LEU A 51 -4.86 -5.82 -11.76
C LEU A 51 -6.23 -6.11 -11.14
N GLY A 52 -7.21 -6.43 -11.99
CA GLY A 52 -8.58 -6.70 -11.57
C GLY A 52 -8.70 -7.90 -10.65
N ARG A 53 -7.84 -8.92 -10.78
CA ARG A 53 -7.79 -10.04 -9.83
C ARG A 53 -7.27 -9.60 -8.47
N ALA A 54 -6.14 -8.90 -8.42
CA ALA A 54 -5.55 -8.41 -7.17
C ALA A 54 -6.48 -7.42 -6.46
N LEU A 55 -7.01 -6.43 -7.17
CA LEU A 55 -7.89 -5.40 -6.61
C LEU A 55 -9.20 -5.96 -6.07
N ARG A 56 -9.71 -7.07 -6.63
CA ARG A 56 -10.92 -7.72 -6.13
C ARG A 56 -10.68 -8.60 -4.90
N ASP A 57 -9.45 -9.03 -4.62
CA ASP A 57 -9.15 -9.88 -3.47
C ASP A 57 -9.46 -9.18 -2.14
N PRO A 58 -10.28 -9.77 -1.24
CA PRO A 58 -10.76 -9.11 -0.02
C PRO A 58 -9.66 -8.69 0.95
N TYR A 59 -8.45 -9.25 0.78
CA TYR A 59 -7.28 -8.93 1.60
C TYR A 59 -6.37 -7.86 0.99
N PHE A 60 -6.69 -7.37 -0.21
CA PHE A 60 -5.89 -6.35 -0.88
C PHE A 60 -5.89 -5.03 -0.09
N PRO A 61 -4.71 -4.48 0.28
CA PRO A 61 -4.61 -3.35 1.20
C PRO A 61 -4.78 -1.98 0.50
N ALA A 62 -5.84 -1.82 -0.28
CA ALA A 62 -6.09 -0.62 -1.09
C ALA A 62 -5.91 0.72 -0.33
N PRO A 63 -6.40 0.88 0.91
CA PRO A 63 -6.25 2.16 1.62
C PRO A 63 -4.81 2.48 2.01
N MET A 64 -3.98 1.47 2.27
CA MET A 64 -2.56 1.68 2.54
C MET A 64 -1.80 2.09 1.27
N LEU A 65 -2.13 1.49 0.12
CA LEU A 65 -1.59 1.95 -1.16
C LEU A 65 -2.05 3.37 -1.48
N ALA A 66 -3.32 3.70 -1.20
CA ALA A 66 -3.84 5.06 -1.39
C ALA A 66 -3.04 6.07 -0.55
N GLN A 67 -2.68 5.71 0.68
CA GLN A 67 -1.88 6.55 1.57
C GLN A 67 -0.41 6.66 1.15
N THR A 68 0.21 5.61 0.63
CA THR A 68 1.68 5.60 0.41
C THR A 68 2.08 5.91 -1.03
N ILE A 69 1.37 5.34 -2.01
CA ILE A 69 1.64 5.55 -3.44
C ILE A 69 1.00 6.87 -3.91
N PHE A 70 -0.26 7.09 -3.53
CA PHE A 70 -1.11 8.12 -4.11
C PHE A 70 -1.29 9.39 -3.26
N ALA A 71 -0.99 9.36 -1.95
CA ALA A 71 -1.06 10.57 -1.14
C ALA A 71 0.18 11.43 -1.32
N ASP A 72 -0.02 12.74 -1.14
CA ASP A 72 1.07 13.70 -1.19
C ASP A 72 2.09 13.40 -0.09
N VAL A 73 3.37 13.57 -0.41
CA VAL A 73 4.42 13.36 0.59
C VAL A 73 4.67 14.68 1.30
N THR A 74 4.41 14.69 2.60
CA THR A 74 4.60 15.83 3.49
C THR A 74 5.68 15.48 4.53
N GLY A 75 6.50 16.44 4.94
CA GLY A 75 7.52 16.20 5.98
C GLY A 75 8.89 15.71 5.49
N MET A 76 9.10 15.53 4.19
CA MET A 76 10.46 15.53 3.62
C MET A 76 10.91 16.96 3.28
N ARG A 77 12.19 17.16 2.92
CA ARG A 77 12.72 18.45 2.46
C ARG A 77 11.92 19.06 1.30
N PHE A 78 11.18 18.23 0.56
CA PHE A 78 10.33 18.64 -0.56
C PHE A 78 8.93 18.06 -0.42
N PHE A 79 7.93 18.88 -0.72
CA PHE A 79 6.54 18.44 -0.92
C PHE A 79 6.40 17.79 -2.29
N ILE A 80 5.82 16.59 -2.35
CA ILE A 80 5.53 15.91 -3.61
C ILE A 80 4.02 15.88 -3.81
N ASN A 81 3.53 16.73 -4.72
CA ASN A 81 2.14 16.71 -5.16
C ASN A 81 1.88 15.55 -6.13
N LYS A 82 1.15 14.53 -5.69
CA LYS A 82 0.77 13.35 -6.51
C LYS A 82 -0.33 13.63 -7.52
N ASN A 83 -0.89 14.84 -7.59
CA ASN A 83 -1.79 15.26 -8.68
C ASN A 83 -1.05 15.72 -9.94
N ARG A 84 0.28 15.70 -9.93
CA ARG A 84 1.12 16.09 -11.06
C ARG A 84 0.93 15.14 -12.25
N PRO A 85 0.62 15.64 -13.45
CA PRO A 85 0.40 14.82 -14.64
C PRO A 85 1.59 13.92 -15.00
N ASP A 86 2.81 14.43 -14.81
CA ASP A 86 4.06 13.72 -15.11
C ASP A 86 4.32 12.53 -14.18
N LEU A 87 3.62 12.45 -13.04
CA LEU A 87 3.70 11.31 -12.12
C LEU A 87 2.74 10.18 -12.49
N GLU A 88 1.74 10.40 -13.35
CA GLU A 88 0.75 9.35 -13.65
C GLU A 88 1.36 8.05 -14.19
N PRO A 89 2.35 8.06 -15.12
CA PRO A 89 3.01 6.82 -15.54
C PRO A 89 3.73 6.10 -14.41
N VAL A 90 4.32 6.85 -13.46
CA VAL A 90 5.00 6.28 -12.29
C VAL A 90 3.98 5.66 -11.35
N LEU A 91 2.89 6.36 -11.03
CA LEU A 91 1.81 5.85 -10.19
C LEU A 91 1.14 4.60 -10.79
N ALA A 92 0.95 4.57 -12.11
CA ALA A 92 0.40 3.41 -12.81
C ALA A 92 1.34 2.21 -12.69
N ARG A 93 2.64 2.41 -12.95
CA ARG A 93 3.65 1.36 -12.81
C ARG A 93 3.71 0.83 -11.39
N GLU A 94 3.77 1.71 -10.39
CA GLU A 94 3.79 1.32 -8.97
C GLU A 94 2.56 0.48 -8.60
N LEU A 95 1.35 0.87 -9.04
CA LEU A 95 0.14 0.08 -8.81
C LEU A 95 0.22 -1.31 -9.47
N ILE A 96 0.73 -1.40 -10.71
CA ILE A 96 0.92 -2.66 -11.42
C ILE A 96 1.90 -3.58 -10.68
N GLU A 97 3.07 -3.06 -10.30
CA GLU A 97 4.08 -3.79 -9.53
C GLU A 97 3.49 -4.32 -8.22
N TRP A 98 2.76 -3.48 -7.49
CA TRP A 98 2.12 -3.84 -6.23
C TRP A 98 1.04 -4.92 -6.39
N CYS A 99 0.17 -4.81 -7.39
CA CYS A 99 -0.84 -5.82 -7.67
C CYS A 99 -0.21 -7.15 -8.10
N ALA A 100 0.87 -7.11 -8.90
CA ALA A 100 1.60 -8.30 -9.31
C ALA A 100 2.28 -8.99 -8.13
N ALA A 101 2.97 -8.22 -7.27
CA ALA A 101 3.60 -8.75 -6.05
C ALA A 101 2.56 -9.35 -5.10
N PHE A 102 1.44 -8.65 -4.87
CA PHE A 102 0.34 -9.15 -4.06
C PHE A 102 -0.22 -10.47 -4.61
N ALA A 103 -0.55 -10.53 -5.91
CA ALA A 103 -1.10 -11.73 -6.53
C ALA A 103 -0.15 -12.92 -6.41
N ARG A 104 1.14 -12.70 -6.69
CA ARG A 104 2.18 -13.73 -6.55
C ARG A 104 2.30 -14.24 -5.11
N ILE A 105 2.34 -13.34 -4.13
CA ILE A 105 2.38 -13.72 -2.71
C ILE A 105 1.12 -14.50 -2.32
N ARG A 106 -0.07 -14.09 -2.80
CA ARG A 106 -1.32 -14.81 -2.55
C ARG A 106 -1.28 -16.23 -3.11
N GLU A 107 -0.73 -16.40 -4.31
CA GLU A 107 -0.55 -17.71 -4.96
C GLU A 107 0.47 -18.57 -4.20
N ASP A 108 1.63 -18.01 -3.83
CA ASP A 108 2.66 -18.72 -3.06
C ASP A 108 2.14 -19.18 -1.70
N LEU A 109 1.38 -18.33 -1.01
CA LEU A 109 0.76 -18.64 0.26
C LEU A 109 -0.22 -19.81 0.14
N ALA A 110 -0.95 -19.91 -0.97
CA ALA A 110 -1.86 -21.02 -1.23
C ALA A 110 -1.13 -22.30 -1.66
N ALA A 111 -0.01 -22.19 -2.38
CA ALA A 111 0.73 -23.32 -2.95
C ALA A 111 1.71 -23.98 -1.97
N HIS A 112 2.32 -23.19 -1.09
CA HIS A 112 3.47 -23.63 -0.29
C HIS A 112 3.23 -23.69 1.21
N PHE A 113 2.11 -23.14 1.69
CA PHE A 113 1.85 -22.97 3.10
C PHE A 113 0.43 -23.37 3.45
N ASP A 114 0.22 -23.80 4.70
CA ASP A 114 -1.11 -23.82 5.27
C ASP A 114 -1.48 -22.37 5.66
N PRO A 115 -2.46 -21.73 4.99
CA PRO A 115 -2.81 -20.35 5.26
C PRO A 115 -3.26 -20.11 6.70
N ALA A 116 -3.81 -21.12 7.39
CA ALA A 116 -4.21 -20.99 8.79
C ALA A 116 -3.00 -21.07 9.76
N ALA A 117 -1.88 -21.67 9.32
CA ALA A 117 -0.71 -21.85 10.15
C ALA A 117 0.32 -20.73 10.01
N VAL A 118 0.36 -20.03 8.86
CA VAL A 118 1.39 -18.99 8.60
C VAL A 118 0.99 -17.58 8.99
N THR A 119 -0.31 -17.31 9.11
CA THR A 119 -0.84 -16.01 9.51
C THR A 119 -1.81 -16.16 10.68
N CYS A 120 -2.19 -15.05 11.29
CA CYS A 120 -3.17 -15.02 12.38
C CYS A 120 -4.63 -15.05 11.89
N ILE A 121 -4.86 -14.96 10.58
CA ILE A 121 -6.19 -14.90 9.96
C ILE A 121 -6.21 -15.85 8.75
N PRO A 122 -7.08 -16.87 8.70
CA PRO A 122 -7.18 -17.75 7.54
C PRO A 122 -7.47 -16.96 6.25
N LEU A 123 -6.75 -17.28 5.18
CA LEU A 123 -6.84 -16.59 3.88
C LEU A 123 -7.82 -17.27 2.91
N ASP A 124 -8.95 -17.74 3.42
CA ASP A 124 -9.97 -18.49 2.68
C ASP A 124 -11.03 -17.61 2.00
N GLY A 125 -10.85 -16.29 2.05
CA GLY A 125 -11.79 -15.32 1.50
C GLY A 125 -13.03 -15.11 2.36
N ARG A 126 -13.05 -15.62 3.60
CA ARG A 126 -14.12 -15.42 4.57
C ARG A 126 -13.66 -14.59 5.76
N ARG A 127 -14.61 -13.89 6.38
CA ARG A 127 -14.37 -13.14 7.63
C ARG A 127 -14.22 -14.11 8.79
N HIS A 128 -13.21 -13.86 9.62
CA HIS A 128 -12.90 -14.65 10.82
C HIS A 128 -12.76 -13.71 12.02
N PRO A 129 -13.17 -14.10 13.24
CA PRO A 129 -12.93 -13.30 14.43
C PRO A 129 -11.46 -12.90 14.54
N LEU A 130 -11.20 -11.60 14.73
CA LEU A 130 -9.85 -11.12 14.95
C LEU A 130 -9.39 -11.52 16.36
N PRO A 131 -8.10 -11.82 16.57
CA PRO A 131 -7.61 -12.15 17.91
C PRO A 131 -7.75 -10.95 18.85
N GLU A 132 -8.49 -11.12 19.96
CA GLU A 132 -8.75 -10.05 20.94
C GLU A 132 -7.65 -9.95 22.02
N ALA A 133 -7.03 -11.08 22.38
CA ALA A 133 -6.04 -11.18 23.45
C ALA A 133 -4.59 -10.91 22.99
N GLN A 134 -4.38 -9.90 22.12
CA GLN A 134 -3.05 -9.55 21.61
C GLN A 134 -2.76 -8.06 21.81
N TRP A 135 -1.47 -7.71 21.99
CA TRP A 135 -1.06 -6.31 22.09
C TRP A 135 -1.16 -5.56 20.76
N CYS A 136 -1.05 -6.28 19.64
CA CYS A 136 -1.07 -5.70 18.31
C CYS A 136 -2.49 -5.25 17.94
N ARG A 137 -2.64 -3.97 17.62
CA ARG A 137 -3.93 -3.38 17.21
C ARG A 137 -4.26 -3.56 15.72
N LEU A 138 -3.45 -4.33 15.00
CA LEU A 138 -3.57 -4.53 13.56
C LEU A 138 -3.59 -3.20 12.79
N CYS A 139 -2.72 -2.24 13.16
CA CYS A 139 -2.65 -0.94 12.48
C CYS A 139 -1.82 -0.97 11.19
N GLY A 140 -1.04 -2.02 10.96
CA GLY A 140 -0.14 -2.15 9.80
C GLY A 140 1.12 -1.29 9.83
N LEU A 141 1.32 -0.50 10.89
CA LEU A 141 2.42 0.47 10.97
C LEU A 141 3.81 -0.19 10.92
N CYS A 142 3.96 -1.37 11.51
CA CYS A 142 5.20 -2.16 11.43
C CYS A 142 5.58 -2.58 10.00
N CYS A 143 4.63 -2.53 9.08
CA CYS A 143 4.83 -2.86 7.67
C CYS A 143 5.00 -1.62 6.79
N ARG A 144 5.00 -0.40 7.34
CA ARG A 144 5.36 0.83 6.61
C ARG A 144 6.87 1.01 6.55
N ILE A 145 7.52 0.06 5.88
CA ILE A 145 8.97 -0.06 5.76
C ILE A 145 9.33 -0.41 4.32
N GLY A 146 10.52 0.00 3.89
CA GLY A 146 10.97 -0.29 2.53
C GLY A 146 11.57 -1.68 2.33
N GLY A 147 11.91 -2.39 3.40
CA GLY A 147 12.46 -3.73 3.34
C GLY A 147 13.15 -4.10 4.64
N VAL A 148 13.52 -5.37 4.76
CA VAL A 148 14.26 -5.96 5.88
C VAL A 148 15.23 -7.02 5.37
N PRO A 149 16.27 -7.39 6.16
CA PRO A 149 17.00 -8.62 5.91
C PRO A 149 16.03 -9.82 5.78
N PRO A 150 16.06 -10.57 4.67
CA PRO A 150 15.03 -11.55 4.34
C PRO A 150 15.21 -12.91 5.06
N GLU A 151 15.98 -12.94 6.15
CA GLU A 151 16.36 -14.18 6.81
C GLU A 151 15.14 -14.86 7.45
N PRO A 152 14.75 -16.08 7.00
CA PRO A 152 13.62 -16.80 7.56
C PRO A 152 13.95 -17.33 8.97
N PRO A 153 12.93 -17.58 9.81
CA PRO A 153 13.12 -18.26 11.08
C PRO A 153 13.58 -19.71 10.87
N ALA A 154 14.23 -20.29 11.89
CA ALA A 154 14.68 -21.67 11.85
C ALA A 154 13.54 -22.65 11.49
N GLY A 155 13.83 -23.60 10.61
CA GLY A 155 12.85 -24.60 10.15
C GLY A 155 11.84 -24.10 9.10
N THR A 156 11.91 -22.82 8.71
CA THR A 156 11.09 -22.26 7.63
C THR A 156 11.92 -22.06 6.37
N ARG A 157 11.37 -22.43 5.21
CA ARG A 157 11.91 -22.05 3.91
C ARG A 157 10.92 -21.13 3.20
N HIS A 158 11.34 -19.91 2.88
CA HIS A 158 10.57 -19.02 2.00
C HIS A 158 10.86 -19.38 0.53
N PRO A 159 9.91 -19.14 -0.40
CA PRO A 159 10.20 -19.14 -1.82
C PRO A 159 11.40 -18.23 -2.14
N ASP A 160 12.32 -18.69 -2.98
CA ASP A 160 13.62 -18.01 -3.18
C ASP A 160 13.45 -16.53 -3.65
N HIS A 161 12.42 -16.26 -4.44
CA HIS A 161 12.12 -14.91 -4.94
C HIS A 161 11.58 -13.96 -3.87
N TRP A 162 11.09 -14.45 -2.72
CA TRP A 162 10.67 -13.60 -1.61
C TRP A 162 11.83 -12.80 -1.04
N ALA A 163 13.08 -13.25 -1.22
CA ALA A 163 14.25 -12.52 -0.76
C ALA A 163 14.26 -11.07 -1.30
N ALA A 164 14.00 -10.88 -2.60
CA ALA A 164 13.97 -9.56 -3.24
C ALA A 164 12.78 -8.70 -2.79
N ILE A 165 11.62 -9.33 -2.55
CA ILE A 165 10.42 -8.65 -2.05
C ILE A 165 10.64 -8.17 -0.61
N LEU A 166 11.14 -9.06 0.25
CA LEU A 166 11.39 -8.77 1.66
C LEU A 166 12.50 -7.74 1.84
N SER A 167 13.57 -7.80 1.03
CA SER A 167 14.66 -6.82 1.07
C SER A 167 14.29 -5.47 0.45
N GLY A 168 13.18 -5.39 -0.28
CA GLY A 168 12.74 -4.15 -0.94
C GLY A 168 13.43 -3.83 -2.24
N SER A 169 14.05 -4.82 -2.88
CA SER A 169 14.71 -4.65 -4.18
C SER A 169 13.82 -5.00 -5.37
N GLU A 170 12.66 -5.61 -5.14
CA GLU A 170 11.73 -6.01 -6.22
C GLU A 170 10.89 -4.84 -6.75
N LEU A 171 10.31 -4.04 -5.86
CA LEU A 171 9.40 -2.94 -6.24
C LEU A 171 10.16 -1.61 -6.36
N SER A 172 9.81 -0.82 -7.36
CA SER A 172 10.50 0.45 -7.65
C SER A 172 10.33 1.51 -6.54
N ASN A 173 9.24 1.44 -5.78
CA ASN A 173 8.94 2.31 -4.64
C ASN A 173 8.26 1.49 -3.52
N GLN A 174 9.05 0.69 -2.80
CA GLN A 174 8.56 -0.06 -1.65
C GLN A 174 8.52 0.86 -0.41
N GLN A 175 7.35 1.41 -0.08
CA GLN A 175 7.12 2.15 1.18
C GLN A 175 6.28 1.34 2.18
N LEU A 176 5.73 0.22 1.70
CA LEU A 176 4.97 -0.77 2.44
C LEU A 176 5.61 -2.13 2.19
N CYS A 177 5.52 -3.03 3.15
CA CYS A 177 5.85 -4.43 2.95
C CYS A 177 4.74 -5.11 2.11
N PRO A 178 5.06 -5.79 1.00
CA PRO A 178 4.07 -6.50 0.17
C PRO A 178 3.29 -7.61 0.86
N PHE A 179 3.75 -8.07 2.02
CA PHE A 179 3.06 -9.04 2.87
C PHE A 179 2.03 -8.39 3.83
N LEU A 180 1.80 -7.07 3.73
CA LEU A 180 0.76 -6.39 4.49
C LEU A 180 -0.61 -6.61 3.84
N PHE A 181 -1.47 -7.35 4.50
CA PHE A 181 -2.84 -7.60 4.04
C PHE A 181 -3.83 -6.79 4.87
N GLN A 182 -4.99 -6.49 4.29
CA GLN A 182 -6.10 -5.85 4.97
C GLN A 182 -7.17 -6.87 5.35
N TYR A 183 -7.85 -6.66 6.46
CA TYR A 183 -8.98 -7.48 6.85
C TYR A 183 -10.30 -6.88 6.32
N PHE A 184 -10.82 -7.41 5.21
CA PHE A 184 -12.15 -7.11 4.64
C PHE A 184 -12.56 -5.64 4.69
N GLY A 185 -11.75 -4.75 4.12
CA GLY A 185 -12.06 -3.32 4.02
C GLY A 185 -12.03 -2.54 5.34
N GLU A 186 -11.84 -3.21 6.48
CA GLU A 186 -11.68 -2.57 7.78
C GLU A 186 -10.30 -1.89 7.86
N PRO A 187 -10.13 -0.86 8.72
CA PRO A 187 -8.82 -0.29 9.02
C PRO A 187 -8.00 -1.22 9.95
N ARG A 188 -7.95 -2.50 9.59
CA ARG A 188 -7.27 -3.60 10.28
C ARG A 188 -6.34 -4.26 9.27
N TYR A 189 -5.05 -4.29 9.58
CA TYR A 189 -4.00 -4.77 8.70
C TYR A 189 -3.11 -5.75 9.44
N PHE A 190 -2.72 -6.81 8.75
CA PHE A 190 -2.00 -7.93 9.33
C PHE A 190 -0.92 -8.44 8.37
N CYS A 191 0.08 -9.11 8.92
CA CYS A 191 1.13 -9.72 8.13
C CYS A 191 0.63 -11.10 7.64
N SER A 192 0.59 -11.29 6.32
CA SER A 192 0.17 -12.56 5.71
C SER A 192 1.13 -13.73 5.95
N ILE A 193 2.30 -13.43 6.52
CA ILE A 193 3.33 -14.40 6.91
C ILE A 193 3.69 -14.30 8.40
N HIS A 194 2.77 -13.82 9.25
CA HIS A 194 3.06 -13.48 10.65
C HIS A 194 3.88 -14.52 11.42
N GLN A 195 3.55 -15.81 11.29
CA GLN A 195 4.19 -16.91 12.01
C GLN A 195 5.51 -17.35 11.41
N ILE A 196 5.79 -16.95 10.17
CA ILE A 196 7.01 -17.27 9.44
C ILE A 196 7.79 -16.01 9.00
N LYS A 197 7.46 -14.84 9.56
CA LYS A 197 8.07 -13.57 9.20
C LYS A 197 9.59 -13.58 9.44
N PRO A 198 10.37 -12.79 8.67
CA PRO A 198 11.81 -12.73 8.82
C PRO A 198 12.25 -12.42 10.25
N ILE A 199 13.44 -12.86 10.64
CA ILE A 199 14.00 -12.66 11.98
C ILE A 199 14.01 -11.17 12.34
N ALA A 200 14.40 -10.30 11.40
CA ALA A 200 14.39 -8.85 11.58
C ALA A 200 12.99 -8.28 11.91
N CYS A 201 11.91 -8.88 11.42
CA CYS A 201 10.55 -8.47 11.77
C CYS A 201 10.06 -9.04 13.11
N ARG A 202 10.72 -10.07 13.66
CA ARG A 202 10.36 -10.70 14.94
C ARG A 202 10.79 -9.87 16.14
N THR A 203 11.85 -9.09 15.99
CA THR A 203 12.36 -8.22 17.04
C THR A 203 11.43 -7.03 17.32
N PHE A 204 10.61 -6.62 16.34
CA PHE A 204 9.65 -5.54 16.50
C PHE A 204 8.54 -5.91 17.50
N ASP A 205 8.43 -5.13 18.57
CA ASP A 205 7.54 -5.41 19.69
C ASP A 205 6.50 -4.30 19.98
N ARG A 206 5.84 -4.40 21.14
CA ARG A 206 4.84 -3.44 21.60
C ARG A 206 5.41 -2.03 21.79
N HIS A 207 6.60 -1.93 22.37
CA HIS A 207 7.25 -0.66 22.65
C HIS A 207 7.65 0.03 21.34
N ASP A 208 8.19 -0.73 20.38
CA ASP A 208 8.49 -0.21 19.04
C ASP A 208 7.22 0.32 18.35
N CYS A 209 6.11 -0.42 18.43
CA CYS A 209 4.83 0.02 17.88
C CYS A 209 4.32 1.31 18.51
N GLN A 210 4.43 1.44 19.83
CA GLN A 210 4.00 2.64 20.56
C GLN A 210 4.85 3.85 20.21
N ARG A 211 6.18 3.68 20.13
CA ARG A 211 7.09 4.74 19.69
C ARG A 211 6.75 5.21 18.29
N ARG A 212 6.55 4.27 17.35
CA ARG A 212 6.23 4.59 15.95
C ARG A 212 4.88 5.30 15.79
N LEU A 213 3.90 4.99 16.64
CA LEU A 213 2.59 5.68 16.66
C LEU A 213 2.69 7.13 17.14
N ALA A 214 3.70 7.48 17.93
CA ALA A 214 3.93 8.83 18.42
C ALA A 214 4.69 9.72 17.41
N GLU A 215 5.29 9.12 16.37
CA GLU A 215 5.99 9.85 15.33
C GLU A 215 5.04 10.46 14.29
N PRO A 216 5.37 11.63 13.70
CA PRO A 216 4.59 12.21 12.61
C PRO A 216 4.50 11.28 11.40
N ASP A 217 3.29 11.14 10.84
CA ASP A 217 3.07 10.38 9.60
C ASP A 217 3.41 11.24 8.38
N LEU A 218 4.35 10.79 7.54
CA LEU A 218 4.79 11.46 6.31
C LEU A 218 3.64 11.60 5.28
N HIS A 219 2.66 10.70 5.37
CA HIS A 219 1.49 10.67 4.50
C HIS A 219 0.22 11.14 5.23
N ALA A 220 0.36 11.82 6.37
CA ALA A 220 -0.77 12.43 7.04
C ALA A 220 -1.53 13.33 6.05
N PRO A 221 -2.87 13.24 6.00
CA PRO A 221 -3.65 14.20 5.24
C PRO A 221 -3.32 15.61 5.76
N ALA A 222 -3.06 16.54 4.85
CA ALA A 222 -2.84 17.93 5.20
C ALA A 222 -4.00 18.42 6.10
N PRO A 223 -3.73 19.18 7.16
CA PRO A 223 -4.78 19.65 8.05
C PRO A 223 -5.85 20.39 7.24
N ALA A 224 -7.12 20.04 7.49
CA ALA A 224 -8.26 20.65 6.85
C ALA A 224 -8.20 22.17 7.07
N GLY A 225 -8.08 22.95 5.99
CA GLY A 225 -7.90 24.40 6.03
C GLY A 225 -6.68 24.95 5.27
N THR A 226 -5.85 24.10 4.67
CA THR A 226 -4.68 24.53 3.85
C THR A 226 -4.92 24.45 2.33
N ALA A 227 -6.18 24.53 1.90
CA ALA A 227 -6.48 24.84 0.51
C ALA A 227 -6.17 26.33 0.27
N ALA A 228 -5.07 26.58 -0.44
CA ALA A 228 -4.67 27.85 -1.04
C ALA A 228 -4.32 29.00 -0.07
N GLU A 229 -3.06 29.08 0.37
CA GLU A 229 -2.34 30.37 0.40
C GLU A 229 -0.82 30.18 0.57
N SER A 230 -0.06 30.81 -0.32
CA SER A 230 1.40 31.04 -0.26
C SER A 230 2.36 29.89 -0.63
N VAL A 231 2.31 29.41 -1.88
CA VAL A 231 3.59 29.21 -2.58
C VAL A 231 4.00 30.60 -3.09
N ARG A 232 4.79 31.34 -2.29
CA ARG A 232 5.54 32.48 -2.83
C ARG A 232 6.41 31.94 -3.97
N PRO A 233 6.40 32.56 -5.17
CA PRO A 233 7.37 32.22 -6.20
C PRO A 233 8.77 32.37 -5.59
N LEU A 234 9.62 31.36 -5.76
CA LEU A 234 11.06 31.52 -5.54
C LEU A 234 11.52 32.76 -6.32
N PRO A 235 12.27 33.69 -5.71
CA PRO A 235 12.76 34.85 -6.43
C PRO A 235 13.56 34.38 -7.63
N GLN A 236 13.18 34.85 -8.81
CA GLN A 236 13.94 34.64 -10.03
C GLN A 236 15.35 35.14 -9.75
N ARG A 237 16.34 34.23 -9.75
CA ARG A 237 17.75 34.62 -9.70
C ARG A 237 18.00 35.59 -10.84
N ALA A 238 18.44 36.78 -10.48
CA ALA A 238 18.84 37.82 -11.40
C ALA A 238 19.78 37.25 -12.48
N ARG A 239 19.44 37.47 -13.74
CA ARG A 239 20.42 37.45 -14.83
C ARG A 239 21.36 38.63 -14.58
N GLY A 240 22.66 38.38 -14.60
CA GLY A 240 23.68 39.41 -14.44
C GLY A 240 24.94 38.84 -13.82
N ILE A 241 25.71 38.10 -14.61
CA ILE A 241 27.16 38.08 -14.42
C ILE A 241 27.69 38.82 -15.64
N ASP A 242 27.95 40.11 -15.44
CA ASP A 242 28.74 40.90 -16.36
C ASP A 242 30.16 40.34 -16.34
N LEU A 243 30.57 39.78 -17.48
CA LEU A 243 31.97 39.60 -17.80
C LEU A 243 32.42 40.88 -18.50
N GLU A 244 33.05 41.77 -17.74
CA GLU A 244 33.85 42.87 -18.29
C GLU A 244 35.32 42.43 -18.45
N PRO A 245 36.07 43.08 -19.37
CA PRO A 245 36.83 42.42 -20.43
C PRO A 245 38.22 41.91 -20.08
#